data_AF-D2RGG0-F1
#
_entry.id   AF-D2RGG0-F1
#
_cell.length_a   1.000
_cell.length_b   1.000
_cell.length_c   1.000
_cell.angle_alpha   90.00
_cell.angle_beta   90.00
_cell.angle_gamma   90.00
#
_symmetry.space_group_name_H-M   'P 1'
#
loop_
_entity.id
_entity.type
_entity.pdbx_description
1 polymer ?
#
loop_
_entity_poly.entity_id
_entity_poly.type
_entity_poly.pdbx_seq_one_letter_code
_entity_poly.pdbx_strand_id
1 'polypeptide(L)'
;MGFEVITKPKGGDIDKMAEKVFWEAIRMLGGLKKLVEYRNLTWLPSLAEAAYVIVLKNEAMKTYGEIAKILGITEQTVRNIATADEEEVKKYIEGELEERPKEHIAGGIAKLAYKKLKEEGRLDTEEIELKKEEMEVLDVDWAVHVLAKIRGLDFPVSKEQLMERLKGMVIKGKKIEEILEKLEYPIKTPAELLHRIKTHLAEQSS
;
A
#
# COMPACT_ATOMS: atom_id res chain seq x y z
N MET A 1 20.03 39.53 7.17
CA MET A 1 19.98 38.13 6.71
C MET A 1 19.43 37.28 7.84
N GLY A 2 18.12 37.03 7.83
CA GLY A 2 17.52 35.98 8.64
C GLY A 2 17.12 34.86 7.69
N PHE A 3 17.73 33.69 7.85
CA PHE A 3 17.23 32.50 7.18
C PHE A 3 15.96 32.10 7.91
N GLU A 4 14.80 32.31 7.28
CA GLU A 4 13.57 31.65 7.71
C GLU A 4 13.78 30.15 7.51
N VAL A 5 13.98 29.45 8.61
CA VAL A 5 13.87 28.00 8.66
C VAL A 5 12.42 27.69 8.39
N ILE A 6 12.10 27.31 7.15
CA ILE A 6 10.80 26.73 6.80
C ILE A 6 10.75 25.36 7.48
N THR A 7 10.31 25.33 8.74
CA THR A 7 10.01 24.09 9.43
C THR A 7 8.84 23.45 8.69
N LYS A 8 9.05 22.24 8.12
CA LYS A 8 7.97 21.43 7.53
C LYS A 8 6.81 21.35 8.53
N PRO A 9 5.54 21.44 8.09
CA PRO A 9 4.40 21.30 8.99
C PRO A 9 4.52 19.99 9.79
N LYS A 10 4.07 20.01 11.05
CA LYS A 10 4.13 18.88 11.98
C LYS A 10 3.31 17.64 11.56
N GLY A 11 2.73 17.60 10.37
CA GLY A 11 2.08 16.44 9.80
C GLY A 11 2.95 15.88 8.69
N GLY A 12 3.27 14.59 8.75
CA GLY A 12 3.88 13.90 7.63
C GLY A 12 2.96 13.90 6.40
N ASP A 13 3.37 13.14 5.39
CA ASP A 13 2.59 13.01 4.16
C ASP A 13 1.22 12.34 4.45
N ILE A 14 0.14 13.13 4.37
CA ILE A 14 -1.24 12.71 4.69
C ILE A 14 -1.65 11.51 3.83
N ASP A 15 -1.25 11.50 2.55
CA ASP A 15 -1.57 10.39 1.64
C ASP A 15 -0.89 9.11 2.13
N LYS A 16 0.40 9.19 2.52
CA LYS A 16 1.12 8.03 3.09
C LYS A 16 0.52 7.56 4.41
N MET A 17 0.14 8.48 5.28
CA MET A 17 -0.49 8.13 6.56
C MET A 17 -1.83 7.43 6.32
N ALA A 18 -2.66 7.94 5.40
CA ALA A 18 -3.92 7.30 5.03
C ALA A 18 -3.68 5.92 4.40
N GLU A 19 -2.67 5.79 3.54
CA GLU A 19 -2.27 4.50 2.94
C GLU A 19 -1.85 3.48 4.01
N LYS A 20 -1.09 3.89 5.02
CA LYS A 20 -0.73 3.02 6.15
C LYS A 20 -1.95 2.58 6.95
N VAL A 21 -2.86 3.48 7.26
CA VAL A 21 -4.11 3.16 7.97
C VAL A 21 -4.93 2.15 7.16
N PHE A 22 -5.04 2.36 5.84
CA PHE A 22 -5.70 1.43 4.93
C PHE A 22 -5.06 0.05 4.97
N TRP A 23 -3.74 -0.06 4.80
CA TRP A 23 -3.05 -1.36 4.80
C TRP A 23 -3.11 -2.07 6.15
N GLU A 24 -3.01 -1.34 7.26
CA GLU A 24 -3.17 -1.94 8.59
C GLU A 24 -4.61 -2.45 8.79
N ALA A 25 -5.62 -1.73 8.31
CA ALA A 25 -6.99 -2.22 8.32
C ALA A 25 -7.16 -3.51 7.49
N ILE A 26 -6.55 -3.61 6.30
CA ILE A 26 -6.55 -4.85 5.50
C ILE A 26 -5.90 -5.99 6.28
N ARG A 27 -4.77 -5.76 6.95
CA ARG A 27 -4.11 -6.77 7.80
C ARG A 27 -5.01 -7.26 8.92
N MET A 28 -5.68 -6.34 9.61
CA MET A 28 -6.65 -6.67 10.67
C MET A 28 -7.83 -7.50 10.16
N LEU A 29 -8.23 -7.31 8.89
CA LEU A 29 -9.30 -8.09 8.24
C LEU A 29 -8.82 -9.44 7.67
N GLY A 30 -7.62 -9.91 8.03
CA GLY A 30 -7.06 -11.18 7.58
C GLY A 30 -6.12 -11.08 6.37
N GLY A 31 -5.73 -9.86 5.99
CA GLY A 31 -4.75 -9.59 4.94
C GLY A 31 -5.25 -9.87 3.52
N LEU A 32 -4.33 -9.77 2.55
CA LEU A 32 -4.65 -9.93 1.13
C LEU A 32 -5.22 -11.30 0.77
N LYS A 33 -4.80 -12.37 1.44
CA LYS A 33 -5.34 -13.72 1.20
C LYS A 33 -6.84 -13.77 1.49
N LYS A 34 -7.27 -13.21 2.62
CA LYS A 34 -8.70 -13.10 2.95
C LYS A 34 -9.42 -12.17 1.98
N LEU A 35 -8.72 -11.13 1.51
CA LEU A 35 -9.28 -10.19 0.54
C LEU A 35 -9.71 -10.87 -0.77
N VAL A 36 -8.89 -11.80 -1.27
CA VAL A 36 -9.18 -12.59 -2.48
C VAL A 36 -10.41 -13.49 -2.32
N GLU A 37 -10.74 -13.91 -1.10
CA GLU A 37 -11.94 -14.72 -0.82
C GLU A 37 -13.23 -13.90 -0.92
N TYR A 38 -13.17 -12.57 -0.80
CA TYR A 38 -14.35 -11.72 -0.93
C TYR A 38 -14.78 -11.58 -2.39
N ARG A 39 -16.00 -12.06 -2.69
CA ARG A 39 -16.58 -12.01 -4.04
C ARG A 39 -16.94 -10.60 -4.53
N ASN A 40 -16.97 -9.59 -3.65
CA ASN A 40 -17.28 -8.21 -4.00
C ASN A 40 -16.43 -7.23 -3.16
N LEU A 41 -15.76 -6.30 -3.83
CA LEU A 41 -14.79 -5.36 -3.25
C LEU A 41 -15.34 -3.92 -3.15
N THR A 42 -16.65 -3.72 -3.25
CA THR A 42 -17.28 -2.40 -3.16
C THR A 42 -17.04 -1.66 -1.83
N TRP A 43 -16.57 -2.36 -0.79
CA TRP A 43 -16.20 -1.77 0.50
C TRP A 43 -14.77 -1.21 0.54
N LEU A 44 -13.91 -1.56 -0.44
CA LEU A 44 -12.53 -1.07 -0.50
C LEU A 44 -12.45 0.46 -0.67
N PRO A 45 -13.22 1.08 -1.60
CA PRO A 45 -13.26 2.54 -1.70
C PRO A 45 -13.71 3.20 -0.40
N SER A 46 -14.76 2.68 0.26
CA SER A 46 -15.23 3.19 1.55
C SER A 46 -14.18 3.08 2.66
N LEU A 47 -13.37 2.02 2.66
CA LEU A 47 -12.25 1.89 3.60
C LEU A 47 -11.14 2.91 3.31
N ALA A 48 -10.81 3.15 2.04
CA ALA A 48 -9.85 4.18 1.67
C ALA A 48 -10.34 5.57 2.08
N GLU A 49 -11.61 5.91 1.81
CA GLU A 49 -12.24 7.13 2.30
C GLU A 49 -12.16 7.24 3.83
N ALA A 50 -12.47 6.16 4.54
CA ALA A 50 -12.40 6.13 5.99
C ALA A 50 -10.98 6.40 6.51
N ALA A 51 -9.96 5.80 5.92
CA ALA A 51 -8.56 6.05 6.27
C ALA A 51 -8.20 7.54 6.11
N TYR A 52 -8.60 8.15 5.00
CA TYR A 52 -8.39 9.58 4.77
C TYR A 52 -9.14 10.46 5.77
N VAL A 53 -10.41 10.17 6.04
CA VAL A 53 -11.21 10.91 7.02
C VAL A 53 -10.54 10.88 8.40
N ILE A 54 -10.09 9.71 8.86
CA ILE A 54 -9.45 9.55 10.16
C ILE A 54 -8.13 10.32 10.23
N VAL A 55 -7.28 10.23 9.21
CA VAL A 55 -5.98 10.94 9.19
C VAL A 55 -6.18 12.45 9.09
N LEU A 56 -7.02 12.93 8.17
CA LEU A 56 -7.29 14.37 8.02
C LEU A 56 -7.89 14.98 9.29
N LYS A 57 -8.74 14.22 9.98
CA LYS A 57 -9.36 14.66 11.23
C LYS A 57 -8.36 14.78 12.38
N ASN A 58 -7.46 13.82 12.52
CA ASN A 58 -6.60 13.71 13.71
C ASN A 58 -5.19 14.32 13.51
N GLU A 59 -4.62 14.23 12.31
CA GLU A 59 -3.25 14.72 12.03
C GLU A 59 -3.27 16.12 11.40
N ALA A 60 -4.23 16.40 10.51
CA ALA A 60 -4.40 17.72 9.89
C ALA A 60 -5.44 18.62 10.61
N MET A 61 -6.08 18.11 11.67
CA MET A 61 -7.09 18.81 12.49
C MET A 61 -8.22 19.44 11.67
N LYS A 62 -8.57 18.84 10.52
CA LYS A 62 -9.60 19.36 9.62
C LYS A 62 -11.01 19.22 10.21
N THR A 63 -11.87 20.17 9.86
CA THR A 63 -13.30 20.11 10.15
C THR A 63 -14.02 19.13 9.22
N TYR A 64 -15.20 18.66 9.60
CA TYR A 64 -15.95 17.72 8.75
C TYR A 64 -16.30 18.32 7.39
N GLY A 65 -16.66 19.60 7.34
CA GLY A 65 -16.93 20.31 6.08
C GLY A 65 -15.69 20.48 5.19
N GLU A 66 -14.49 20.67 5.76
CA GLU A 66 -13.25 20.68 4.96
C GLU A 66 -12.94 19.30 4.38
N ILE A 67 -13.04 18.25 5.19
CA ILE A 67 -12.79 16.87 4.76
C ILE A 67 -13.77 16.47 3.65
N ALA A 68 -15.05 16.81 3.81
CA ALA A 68 -16.08 16.58 2.80
C ALA A 68 -15.73 17.21 1.45
N LYS A 69 -15.24 18.46 1.45
CA LYS A 69 -14.79 19.16 0.24
C LYS A 69 -13.55 18.50 -0.39
N ILE A 70 -12.60 18.06 0.43
CA ILE A 70 -11.36 17.41 -0.04
C ILE A 70 -11.67 16.08 -0.74
N LEU A 71 -12.52 15.26 -0.12
CA LEU A 71 -12.81 13.91 -0.59
C LEU A 71 -13.99 13.83 -1.56
N GLY A 72 -14.72 14.94 -1.77
CA GLY A 72 -15.90 14.95 -2.64
C GLY A 72 -17.10 14.17 -2.08
N ILE A 73 -17.18 14.00 -0.76
CA ILE A 73 -18.27 13.30 -0.06
C ILE A 73 -19.10 14.27 0.79
N THR A 74 -20.21 13.81 1.36
CA THR A 74 -21.05 14.67 2.21
C THR A 74 -20.46 14.84 3.62
N GLU A 75 -20.71 15.97 4.27
CA GLU A 75 -20.31 16.19 5.67
C GLU A 75 -20.94 15.14 6.61
N GLN A 76 -22.14 14.66 6.28
CA GLN A 76 -22.80 13.58 7.01
C GLN A 76 -22.02 12.26 6.88
N THR A 77 -21.54 11.92 5.68
CA THR A 77 -20.69 10.74 5.45
C THR A 77 -19.41 10.82 6.28
N VAL A 78 -18.74 11.98 6.27
CA VAL A 78 -17.54 12.22 7.11
C VAL A 78 -17.84 12.02 8.59
N ARG A 79 -18.96 12.58 9.08
CA ARG A 79 -19.39 12.44 10.47
C ARG A 79 -19.66 10.98 10.83
N ASN A 80 -20.37 10.25 9.97
CA ASN A 80 -20.68 8.83 10.17
C ASN A 80 -19.41 7.99 10.29
N ILE A 81 -18.43 8.23 9.43
CA ILE A 81 -17.12 7.56 9.46
C ILE A 81 -16.36 7.92 10.74
N ALA A 82 -16.20 9.21 11.04
CA ALA A 82 -15.38 9.68 12.16
C ALA A 82 -15.94 9.25 13.53
N THR A 83 -17.25 9.01 13.61
CA THR A 83 -17.95 8.59 14.83
C THR A 83 -18.33 7.11 14.84
N ALA A 84 -17.89 6.34 13.84
CA ALA A 84 -18.15 4.91 13.77
C ALA A 84 -17.66 4.19 15.04
N ASP A 85 -18.49 3.27 15.52
CA ASP A 85 -18.20 2.46 16.70
C ASP A 85 -17.13 1.41 16.36
N GLU A 86 -16.19 1.23 17.27
CA GLU A 86 -15.08 0.29 17.14
C GLU A 86 -15.46 -1.10 17.71
N GLU A 87 -16.46 -1.17 18.59
CA GLU A 87 -16.84 -2.40 19.30
C GLU A 87 -17.48 -3.44 18.38
N GLU A 88 -18.33 -3.04 17.42
CA GLU A 88 -18.87 -3.98 16.42
C GLU A 88 -17.77 -4.59 15.54
N VAL A 89 -16.72 -3.82 15.25
CA VAL A 89 -15.60 -4.28 14.43
C VAL A 89 -14.71 -5.26 15.20
N LYS A 90 -14.47 -5.03 16.50
CA LYS A 90 -13.72 -5.97 17.34
C LYS A 90 -14.40 -7.35 17.40
N LYS A 91 -15.72 -7.37 17.61
CA LYS A 91 -16.52 -8.61 17.61
C LYS A 91 -16.44 -9.35 16.27
N TYR A 92 -16.41 -8.62 15.15
CA TYR A 92 -16.20 -9.22 13.84
C TYR A 92 -14.80 -9.86 13.70
N ILE A 93 -13.74 -9.16 14.11
CA ILE A 93 -12.37 -9.67 14.04
C ILE A 93 -12.18 -10.91 14.94
N GLU A 94 -12.83 -10.93 16.10
CA GLU A 94 -12.83 -12.05 17.04
C GLU A 94 -13.64 -13.26 16.55
N GLY A 95 -14.31 -13.15 15.40
CA GLY A 95 -15.06 -14.23 14.76
C GLY A 95 -16.48 -14.40 15.29
N GLU A 96 -17.01 -13.43 16.04
CA GLU A 96 -18.36 -13.48 16.61
C GLU A 96 -19.45 -13.02 15.62
N LEU A 97 -19.07 -12.44 14.47
CA LEU A 97 -19.99 -11.97 13.44
C LEU A 97 -19.64 -12.54 12.06
N GLU A 98 -20.61 -13.17 11.39
CA GLU A 98 -20.46 -13.73 10.04
C GLU A 98 -20.65 -12.69 8.91
N GLU A 99 -21.17 -11.50 9.21
CA GLU A 99 -21.58 -10.52 8.19
C GLU A 99 -20.45 -9.61 7.68
N ARG A 100 -20.51 -9.35 6.36
CA ARG A 100 -19.54 -8.57 5.56
C ARG A 100 -19.32 -7.13 6.07
N PRO A 101 -18.17 -6.49 5.74
CA PRO A 101 -17.95 -5.08 6.04
C PRO A 101 -18.97 -4.17 5.31
N LYS A 102 -19.80 -3.46 6.07
CA LYS A 102 -20.64 -2.33 5.62
C LYS A 102 -19.85 -1.01 5.80
N GLU A 103 -20.34 0.11 5.27
CA GLU A 103 -19.68 1.43 5.41
C GLU A 103 -19.33 1.80 6.86
N HIS A 104 -20.19 1.44 7.82
CA HIS A 104 -19.92 1.66 9.25
C HIS A 104 -18.76 0.81 9.79
N ILE A 105 -18.56 -0.40 9.25
CA ILE A 105 -17.44 -1.28 9.60
C ILE A 105 -16.13 -0.72 9.05
N ALA A 106 -16.14 -0.11 7.86
CA ALA A 106 -14.99 0.57 7.26
C ALA A 106 -14.49 1.75 8.12
N GLY A 107 -15.42 2.53 8.71
CA GLY A 107 -15.07 3.59 9.66
C GLY A 107 -14.44 3.05 10.94
N GLY A 108 -15.06 2.03 11.57
CA GLY A 108 -14.56 1.44 12.81
C GLY A 108 -13.20 0.76 12.65
N ILE A 109 -12.99 0.02 11.56
CA ILE A 109 -11.71 -0.66 11.30
C ILE A 109 -10.59 0.33 11.02
N ALA A 110 -10.84 1.40 10.24
CA ALA A 110 -9.84 2.43 9.96
C ALA A 110 -9.41 3.15 11.24
N LYS A 111 -10.36 3.38 12.16
CA LYS A 111 -10.08 4.01 13.46
C LYS A 111 -9.23 3.12 14.36
N LEU A 112 -9.51 1.82 14.42
CA LEU A 112 -8.69 0.85 15.14
C LEU A 112 -7.27 0.77 14.56
N ALA A 113 -7.17 0.67 13.23
CA ALA A 113 -5.89 0.62 12.52
C ALA A 113 -5.04 1.88 12.79
N TYR A 114 -5.65 3.07 12.73
CA TYR A 114 -5.00 4.33 13.05
C TYR A 114 -4.47 4.37 14.50
N LYS A 115 -5.30 3.98 15.48
CA LYS A 115 -4.88 3.95 16.89
C LYS A 115 -3.68 3.05 17.10
N LYS A 116 -3.73 1.83 16.56
CA LYS A 116 -2.63 0.87 16.63
C LYS A 116 -1.35 1.44 16.04
N LEU A 117 -1.40 2.03 14.84
CA LEU A 117 -0.23 2.65 14.21
C LEU A 117 0.35 3.81 15.02
N LYS A 118 -0.51 4.60 15.69
CA LYS A 118 -0.08 5.72 16.53
C LYS A 118 0.57 5.23 17.83
N GLU A 119 -0.02 4.21 18.46
CA GLU A 119 0.51 3.56 19.67
C GLU A 119 1.86 2.88 19.41
N GLU A 120 2.02 2.25 18.25
CA GLU A 120 3.27 1.61 17.81
C GLU A 120 4.31 2.61 17.27
N GLY A 121 3.98 3.89 17.12
CA GLY A 121 4.87 4.90 16.55
C GLY A 121 5.19 4.70 15.05
N ARG A 122 4.39 3.88 14.35
CA ARG A 122 4.59 3.50 12.94
C ARG A 122 3.87 4.42 11.96
N LEU A 123 3.00 5.31 12.44
CA LEU A 123 2.27 6.22 11.56
C LEU A 123 3.20 7.24 10.88
N ASP A 124 4.13 7.82 11.63
CA ASP A 124 4.99 8.93 11.18
C ASP A 124 6.27 8.48 10.44
N THR A 125 6.52 7.17 10.32
CA THR A 125 7.69 6.63 9.61
C THR A 125 7.57 6.81 8.08
N GLU A 126 8.66 6.70 7.32
CA GLU A 126 8.55 6.78 5.84
C GLU A 126 8.17 5.44 5.18
N GLU A 127 8.32 4.32 5.89
CA GLU A 127 8.18 2.99 5.32
C GLU A 127 6.75 2.45 5.43
N ILE A 128 6.22 1.96 4.30
CA ILE A 128 5.05 1.07 4.28
C ILE A 128 5.62 -0.35 4.32
N GLU A 129 5.58 -0.97 5.49
CA GLU A 129 6.00 -2.37 5.65
C GLU A 129 4.93 -3.27 5.03
N LEU A 130 5.13 -3.67 3.77
CA LEU A 130 4.43 -4.82 3.18
C LEU A 130 5.21 -6.08 3.56
N LYS A 131 4.52 -7.07 4.13
CA LYS A 131 5.16 -8.35 4.45
C LYS A 131 5.40 -9.14 3.17
N LYS A 132 6.42 -10.00 3.18
CA LYS A 132 6.77 -10.87 2.05
C LYS A 132 5.57 -11.71 1.57
N GLU A 133 4.77 -12.22 2.49
CA GLU A 133 3.54 -12.97 2.17
C GLU A 133 2.51 -12.14 1.39
N GLU A 134 2.41 -10.83 1.66
CA GLU A 134 1.50 -9.91 0.95
C GLU A 134 1.99 -9.64 -0.47
N MET A 135 3.31 -9.52 -0.65
CA MET A 135 3.95 -9.34 -1.95
C MET A 135 3.86 -10.59 -2.84
N GLU A 136 3.92 -11.79 -2.24
CA GLU A 136 3.71 -13.06 -2.93
C GLU A 136 2.27 -13.17 -3.48
N VAL A 137 1.26 -12.71 -2.73
CA VAL A 137 -0.15 -12.70 -3.18
C VAL A 137 -0.37 -11.76 -4.37
N LEU A 138 0.32 -10.62 -4.39
CA LEU A 138 0.25 -9.67 -5.49
C LEU A 138 1.05 -10.11 -6.73
N ASP A 139 1.78 -11.22 -6.66
CA ASP A 139 2.67 -11.71 -7.72
C ASP A 139 3.73 -10.66 -8.15
N VAL A 140 4.10 -9.78 -7.19
CA VAL A 140 5.10 -8.71 -7.35
C VAL A 140 6.35 -8.91 -6.50
N ASP A 141 6.42 -9.99 -5.70
CA ASP A 141 7.58 -10.31 -4.85
C ASP A 141 8.91 -10.30 -5.63
N TRP A 142 8.92 -10.90 -6.83
CA TRP A 142 10.07 -10.91 -7.70
C TRP A 142 10.52 -9.49 -8.11
N ALA A 143 9.58 -8.56 -8.30
CA ALA A 143 9.88 -7.20 -8.75
C ALA A 143 10.61 -6.43 -7.64
N VAL A 144 10.22 -6.60 -6.39
CA VAL A 144 10.89 -5.98 -5.25
C VAL A 144 12.30 -6.55 -5.06
N HIS A 145 12.48 -7.86 -5.21
CA HIS A 145 13.80 -8.48 -5.15
C HIS A 145 14.73 -8.02 -6.29
N VAL A 146 14.19 -7.81 -7.50
CA VAL A 146 14.94 -7.19 -8.61
C VAL A 146 15.36 -5.76 -8.23
N LEU A 147 14.42 -4.92 -7.78
CA LEU A 147 14.70 -3.55 -7.37
C LEU A 147 15.76 -3.45 -6.26
N ALA A 148 15.71 -4.35 -5.28
CA ALA A 148 16.67 -4.41 -4.19
C ALA A 148 18.09 -4.72 -4.68
N LYS A 149 18.25 -5.68 -5.61
CA LYS A 149 19.56 -6.07 -6.17
C LYS A 149 20.16 -5.01 -7.11
N ILE A 150 19.32 -4.30 -7.85
CA ILE A 150 19.77 -3.23 -8.76
C ILE A 150 19.92 -1.87 -8.06
N ARG A 151 19.64 -1.78 -6.75
CA ARG A 151 19.82 -0.54 -5.99
C ARG A 151 21.26 -0.03 -6.17
N GLY A 152 21.38 1.25 -6.49
CA GLY A 152 22.67 1.90 -6.76
C GLY A 152 23.33 1.53 -8.10
N LEU A 153 22.59 0.94 -9.05
CA LEU A 153 23.00 0.93 -10.47
C LEU A 153 22.63 2.27 -11.12
N ASP A 154 23.56 2.82 -11.90
CA ASP A 154 23.32 3.95 -12.77
C ASP A 154 22.68 3.50 -14.08
N PHE A 155 21.56 4.13 -14.44
CA PHE A 155 20.87 3.88 -15.70
C PHE A 155 21.27 4.93 -16.76
N PRO A 156 21.33 4.58 -18.06
CA PRO A 156 20.90 3.32 -18.66
C PRO A 156 21.88 2.16 -18.43
N VAL A 157 21.34 0.95 -18.19
CA VAL A 157 22.13 -0.25 -17.87
C VAL A 157 22.27 -1.20 -19.06
N SER A 158 23.43 -1.86 -19.14
CA SER A 158 23.72 -2.91 -20.12
C SER A 158 23.27 -4.29 -19.64
N LYS A 159 23.32 -5.27 -20.56
CA LYS A 159 23.02 -6.67 -20.27
C LYS A 159 23.97 -7.23 -19.23
N GLU A 160 25.27 -6.96 -19.38
CA GLU A 160 26.34 -7.48 -18.53
C GLU A 160 26.17 -7.02 -17.08
N GLN A 161 25.85 -5.73 -16.88
CA GLN A 161 25.60 -5.17 -15.55
C GLN A 161 24.41 -5.83 -14.85
N LEU A 162 23.33 -6.10 -15.59
CA LEU A 162 22.15 -6.78 -15.04
C LEU A 162 22.42 -8.28 -14.79
N MET A 163 23.13 -8.95 -15.69
CA MET A 163 23.53 -10.36 -15.53
C MET A 163 24.39 -10.54 -14.29
N GLU A 164 25.31 -9.61 -14.01
CA GLU A 164 26.14 -9.64 -12.80
C GLU A 164 25.31 -9.43 -11.53
N ARG A 165 24.48 -8.39 -11.50
CA ARG A 165 23.69 -8.02 -10.29
C ARG A 165 22.58 -9.02 -9.97
N LEU A 166 21.96 -9.59 -11.00
CA LEU A 166 20.79 -10.47 -10.85
C LEU A 166 21.16 -11.96 -10.89
N LYS A 167 22.44 -12.30 -11.02
CA LYS A 167 22.93 -13.69 -11.12
C LYS A 167 22.32 -14.62 -10.07
N GLY A 168 21.86 -15.78 -10.53
CA GLY A 168 21.30 -16.85 -9.71
C GLY A 168 19.87 -16.60 -9.24
N MET A 169 19.23 -15.51 -9.66
CA MET A 169 17.83 -15.25 -9.33
C MET A 169 16.90 -16.12 -10.17
N VAL A 170 15.89 -16.71 -9.53
CA VAL A 170 14.86 -17.50 -10.18
C VAL A 170 13.52 -16.79 -9.99
N ILE A 171 12.83 -16.50 -11.09
CA ILE A 171 11.50 -15.88 -11.10
C ILE A 171 10.52 -16.87 -11.72
N LYS A 172 9.50 -17.27 -10.98
CA LYS A 172 8.46 -18.21 -11.44
C LYS A 172 9.04 -19.49 -12.06
N GLY A 173 10.07 -20.06 -11.44
CA GLY A 173 10.75 -21.27 -11.92
C GLY A 173 11.72 -21.07 -13.09
N LYS A 174 11.91 -19.83 -13.58
CA LYS A 174 12.85 -19.51 -14.67
C LYS A 174 14.05 -18.75 -14.15
N LYS A 175 15.23 -19.07 -14.69
CA LYS A 175 16.45 -18.31 -14.41
C LYS A 175 16.34 -16.93 -15.02
N ILE A 176 16.67 -15.90 -14.26
CA ILE A 176 16.57 -14.53 -14.74
C ILE A 176 17.50 -14.27 -15.93
N GLU A 177 18.61 -15.00 -16.01
CA GLU A 177 19.55 -14.97 -17.11
C GLU A 177 18.87 -15.27 -18.45
N GLU A 178 17.97 -16.27 -18.50
CA GLU A 178 17.22 -16.63 -19.71
C GLU A 178 16.25 -15.51 -20.15
N ILE A 179 15.77 -14.71 -19.20
CA ILE A 179 14.91 -13.56 -19.47
C ILE A 179 15.75 -12.41 -19.98
N LEU A 180 16.84 -12.08 -19.29
CA LEU A 180 17.77 -11.00 -19.64
C LEU A 180 18.39 -11.21 -21.03
N GLU A 181 18.60 -12.46 -21.45
CA GLU A 181 19.10 -12.75 -22.80
C GLU A 181 18.18 -12.29 -23.94
N LYS A 182 16.88 -12.19 -23.68
CA LYS A 182 15.85 -11.87 -24.67
C LYS A 182 15.40 -10.40 -24.62
N LEU A 183 15.91 -9.63 -23.66
CA LEU A 183 15.57 -8.22 -23.56
C LEU A 183 16.35 -7.39 -24.58
N GLU A 184 15.73 -6.31 -25.05
CA GLU A 184 16.45 -5.26 -25.78
C GLU A 184 17.23 -4.36 -24.82
N TYR A 185 18.36 -3.83 -25.28
CA TYR A 185 19.27 -3.00 -24.50
C TYR A 185 19.65 -1.71 -25.25
N PRO A 186 20.06 -0.65 -24.54
CA PRO A 186 20.17 -0.54 -23.08
C PRO A 186 18.82 -0.24 -22.41
N ILE A 187 18.69 -0.60 -21.13
CA ILE A 187 17.46 -0.34 -20.36
C ILE A 187 17.61 0.99 -19.63
N LYS A 188 16.65 1.91 -19.80
CA LYS A 188 16.79 3.32 -19.37
C LYS A 188 16.32 3.58 -17.95
N THR A 189 15.43 2.77 -17.40
CA THR A 189 14.92 2.97 -16.03
C THR A 189 14.62 1.64 -15.31
N PRO A 190 14.58 1.63 -13.96
CA PRO A 190 14.11 0.49 -13.19
C PRO A 190 12.68 0.04 -13.56
N ALA A 191 11.79 0.99 -13.81
CA ALA A 191 10.41 0.69 -14.21
C ALA A 191 10.35 -0.03 -15.57
N GLU A 192 11.15 0.41 -16.53
CA GLU A 192 11.28 -0.24 -17.84
C GLU A 192 11.83 -1.67 -17.72
N LEU A 193 12.82 -1.91 -16.85
CA LEU A 193 13.32 -3.25 -16.57
C LEU A 193 12.21 -4.19 -16.08
N LEU A 194 11.47 -3.76 -15.05
CA LEU A 194 10.37 -4.55 -14.49
C LEU A 194 9.29 -4.84 -15.53
N HIS A 195 8.93 -3.84 -16.33
CA HIS A 195 7.94 -4.01 -17.39
C HIS A 195 8.39 -5.06 -18.41
N ARG A 196 9.62 -4.97 -18.92
CA ARG A 196 10.18 -5.91 -19.90
C ARG A 196 10.26 -7.34 -19.37
N ILE A 197 10.68 -7.52 -18.11
CA ILE A 197 10.67 -8.84 -17.44
C ILE A 197 9.25 -9.38 -17.35
N LYS A 198 8.27 -8.56 -16.93
CA LYS A 198 6.87 -8.98 -16.81
C LYS A 198 6.29 -9.45 -18.14
N THR A 199 6.55 -8.71 -19.24
CA THR A 199 6.08 -9.07 -20.58
C THR A 199 6.60 -10.43 -21.02
N HIS A 200 7.90 -10.69 -20.83
CA HIS A 200 8.50 -11.99 -21.15
C HIS A 200 7.98 -13.16 -20.30
N LEU A 201 7.61 -12.90 -19.05
CA LEU A 201 6.98 -13.92 -18.19
C LEU A 201 5.56 -14.26 -18.66
N ALA A 202 4.81 -13.29 -19.21
CA ALA A 202 3.45 -13.48 -19.70
C ALA A 202 3.41 -14.22 -21.05
N GLU A 203 4.30 -13.88 -21.99
CA GLU A 203 4.36 -14.47 -23.34
C GLU A 203 4.67 -15.97 -23.36
N GLN A 204 5.22 -16.52 -22.28
CA GLN A 204 5.59 -17.93 -22.18
C GLN A 204 4.73 -18.72 -21.18
N SER A 205 3.64 -18.11 -20.71
CA SER A 205 2.59 -18.77 -19.92
C SER A 205 1.31 -19.02 -20.75
N SER A 206 1.34 -18.62 -22.04
CA SER A 206 0.36 -18.94 -23.08
C SER A 206 0.91 -20.05 -23.97
#